data_AF-A0A0F0CKY6-F1
#
_entry.id   AF-A0A0F0CKY6-F1
#
_cell.length_a   1.000
_cell.length_b   1.000
_cell.length_c   1.000
_cell.angle_alpha   90.00
_cell.angle_beta   90.00
_cell.angle_gamma   90.00
#
_symmetry.space_group_name_H-M   'P 1'
#
loop_
_entity.id
_entity.type
_entity.pdbx_description
1 polymer ?
#
loop_
_entity_poly.entity_id
_entity_poly.type
_entity_poly.pdbx_seq_one_letter_code
_entity_poly.pdbx_strand_id
1 'polypeptide(L)'
;MFTTFRKRNIEIYTAMIDEKMDITWLCSAKIGTFDKKDLELMKRAGCHTLKIGVETGSQEILNRIKKDITIEKVKEGFKLTKEIGINTHAHI
;
A
#
# COMPACT_ATOMS: atom_id res chain seq x y z
N MET A 1 1.59 3.76 -10.58
CA MET A 1 1.01 2.98 -9.46
C MET A 1 0.16 3.90 -8.61
N PHE A 2 -0.87 3.41 -7.92
CA PHE A 2 -1.82 4.31 -7.25
C PHE A 2 -1.13 5.22 -6.24
N THR A 3 -0.17 4.71 -5.47
CA THR A 3 0.63 5.44 -4.48
C THR A 3 1.66 6.45 -5.04
N THR A 4 1.83 6.55 -6.37
CA THR A 4 2.85 7.41 -6.97
C THR A 4 2.57 8.91 -6.83
N PHE A 5 1.29 9.32 -6.77
CA PHE A 5 0.90 10.73 -6.70
C PHE A 5 0.34 11.09 -5.33
N ARG A 6 1.21 11.13 -4.32
CA ARG A 6 0.84 11.27 -2.91
C ARG A 6 -0.10 12.46 -2.63
N LYS A 7 0.25 13.66 -3.12
CA LYS A 7 -0.57 14.87 -2.88
C LYS A 7 -2.00 14.71 -3.41
N ARG A 8 -2.13 14.32 -4.68
CA ARG A 8 -3.43 14.06 -5.33
C ARG A 8 -4.23 12.99 -4.58
N ASN A 9 -3.58 11.91 -4.15
CA ASN A 9 -4.28 10.84 -3.44
C ASN A 9 -4.83 11.29 -2.09
N ILE A 10 -4.06 12.10 -1.34
CA ILE A 10 -4.53 12.68 -0.08
C ILE A 10 -5.76 13.56 -0.33
N GLU A 11 -5.74 14.39 -1.38
CA GLU A 11 -6.90 15.21 -1.78
C GLU A 11 -8.13 14.34 -2.09
N ILE A 12 -7.95 13.25 -2.87
CA ILE A 12 -9.02 12.31 -3.18
C ILE A 12 -9.58 11.64 -1.92
N TYR A 13 -8.72 11.08 -1.06
CA TYR A 13 -9.17 10.42 0.17
C TYR A 13 -9.89 11.38 1.11
N THR A 14 -9.40 12.61 1.20
CA THR A 14 -10.02 13.66 2.02
C THR A 14 -11.42 13.99 1.49
N ALA A 15 -11.55 14.23 0.18
CA ALA A 15 -12.86 14.48 -0.44
C ALA A 15 -13.82 13.30 -0.23
N MET A 16 -13.36 12.06 -0.38
CA MET A 16 -14.20 10.87 -0.14
C MET A 16 -14.75 10.81 1.29
N ILE A 17 -13.92 11.18 2.28
CA ILE A 17 -14.29 11.20 3.70
C ILE A 17 -15.26 12.36 3.97
N ASP A 18 -14.97 13.55 3.45
CA ASP A 18 -15.75 14.77 3.69
C ASP A 18 -17.15 14.66 3.07
N GLU A 19 -17.24 14.10 1.86
CA GLU A 19 -18.50 13.82 1.16
C GLU A 19 -19.22 12.57 1.70
N LYS A 20 -18.66 11.90 2.72
CA LYS A 20 -19.21 10.69 3.35
C LYS A 20 -19.58 9.61 2.32
N MET A 21 -18.72 9.40 1.32
CA MET A 21 -18.99 8.44 0.27
C MET A 21 -19.07 7.03 0.83
N ASP A 22 -20.19 6.33 0.60
CA ASP A 22 -20.36 4.93 0.99
C ASP A 22 -19.76 4.00 -0.09
N ILE A 23 -18.44 4.06 -0.24
CA ILE A 23 -17.69 3.27 -1.23
C ILE A 23 -16.50 2.58 -0.57
N THR A 24 -16.23 1.37 -1.04
CA THR A 24 -15.04 0.60 -0.63
C THR A 24 -14.19 0.29 -1.85
N TRP A 25 -12.88 0.18 -1.65
CA TRP A 25 -11.94 -0.01 -2.75
C TRP A 25 -10.68 -0.75 -2.32
N LEU A 26 -9.95 -1.23 -3.33
CA LEU A 26 -8.63 -1.82 -3.20
C LEU A 26 -7.67 -1.09 -4.15
N CYS A 27 -6.37 -1.13 -3.86
CA CYS A 27 -5.38 -0.61 -4.80
C CYS A 27 -4.08 -1.40 -4.80
N SER A 28 -3.27 -1.17 -5.84
CA SER A 28 -1.91 -1.68 -5.92
C SER A 28 -0.90 -0.66 -5.39
N ALA A 29 0.02 -1.12 -4.55
CA ALA A 29 1.04 -0.31 -3.88
C ALA A 29 2.44 -0.96 -3.99
N LYS A 30 3.47 -0.11 -3.93
CA LYS A 30 4.88 -0.50 -3.88
C LYS A 30 5.37 -0.22 -2.47
N ILE A 31 6.05 -1.19 -1.88
CA ILE A 31 6.71 -0.99 -0.59
C ILE A 31 7.64 0.23 -0.66
N GLY A 32 7.60 1.05 0.38
CA GLY A 32 8.35 2.31 0.46
C GLY A 32 7.65 3.53 -0.17
N THR A 33 6.45 3.37 -0.76
CA THR A 33 5.67 4.50 -1.31
C THR A 33 4.52 4.94 -0.39
N PHE A 34 4.36 4.31 0.76
CA PHE A 34 3.35 4.64 1.76
C PHE A 34 3.96 4.55 3.17
N ASP A 35 3.39 5.32 4.08
CA ASP A 35 3.66 5.28 5.52
C ASP A 35 2.39 5.02 6.33
N LYS A 36 2.51 5.07 7.65
CA LYS A 36 1.39 4.83 8.57
C LYS A 36 0.24 5.81 8.35
N LYS A 37 0.53 7.10 8.13
CA LYS A 37 -0.50 8.14 7.96
C LYS A 37 -1.27 7.95 6.66
N ASP A 38 -0.59 7.52 5.60
CA ASP A 38 -1.26 7.18 4.35
C ASP A 38 -2.23 6.02 4.57
N LEU A 39 -1.78 4.95 5.23
CA LEU A 39 -2.61 3.77 5.47
C LEU A 39 -3.84 4.10 6.33
N GLU A 40 -3.68 4.92 7.38
CA GLU A 40 -4.79 5.40 8.21
C GLU A 40 -5.80 6.19 7.38
N LEU A 41 -5.33 7.09 6.53
CA LEU A 41 -6.19 7.90 5.67
C LEU A 41 -6.89 7.03 4.61
N MET A 42 -6.18 6.08 4.00
CA MET A 42 -6.73 5.12 3.06
C MET A 42 -7.82 4.27 3.70
N LYS A 43 -7.58 3.75 4.93
CA LYS A 43 -8.57 2.97 5.67
C LYS A 43 -9.84 3.77 5.91
N ARG A 44 -9.71 5.02 6.36
CA ARG A 44 -10.84 5.94 6.59
C ARG A 44 -11.61 6.26 5.31
N ALA A 45 -10.91 6.35 4.17
CA ALA A 45 -11.51 6.58 2.87
C ALA A 45 -12.10 5.31 2.21
N GLY A 46 -12.19 4.18 2.94
CA GLY A 46 -12.82 2.95 2.43
C GLY A 46 -11.86 1.93 1.80
N CYS A 47 -10.54 2.12 1.91
CA CYS A 47 -9.58 1.12 1.44
C CYS A 47 -9.62 -0.13 2.32
N HIS A 48 -9.96 -1.28 1.74
CA HIS A 48 -10.02 -2.54 2.46
C HIS A 48 -8.89 -3.50 2.10
N THR A 49 -8.19 -3.32 0.96
CA THR A 49 -7.14 -4.25 0.52
C THR A 49 -6.02 -3.56 -0.27
N LEU A 50 -4.77 -3.90 0.07
CA LEU A 50 -3.58 -3.54 -0.70
C LEU A 50 -2.99 -4.74 -1.43
N LYS A 51 -2.83 -4.59 -2.74
CA LYS A 51 -2.07 -5.50 -3.60
C LYS A 51 -0.62 -5.00 -3.65
N ILE A 52 0.31 -5.76 -3.08
CA ILE A 52 1.70 -5.35 -2.96
C ILE A 52 2.55 -6.19 -3.92
N GLY A 53 3.27 -5.53 -4.83
CA GLY A 53 4.17 -6.17 -5.80
C GLY A 53 5.47 -6.64 -5.15
N VAL A 54 5.55 -7.91 -4.77
CA VAL A 54 6.74 -8.54 -4.16
C VAL A 54 7.61 -9.21 -5.21
N GLU A 55 7.04 -9.84 -6.24
CA GLU A 55 7.70 -10.61 -7.34
C GLU A 55 8.47 -11.87 -6.91
N THR A 56 9.05 -11.91 -5.71
CA THR A 56 9.76 -13.10 -5.23
C THR A 56 10.09 -12.97 -3.74
N GLY A 57 10.10 -14.09 -3.02
CA GLY A 57 10.57 -14.18 -1.64
C GLY A 57 12.09 -14.27 -1.50
N SER A 58 12.86 -14.31 -2.61
CA SER A 58 14.31 -14.45 -2.60
C SER A 58 15.00 -13.09 -2.82
N GLN A 59 15.74 -12.63 -1.81
CA GLN A 59 16.56 -11.42 -1.95
C GLN A 59 17.58 -11.54 -3.08
N GLU A 60 18.10 -12.73 -3.33
CA GLU A 60 19.02 -12.97 -4.44
C GLU A 60 18.36 -12.69 -5.80
N ILE A 61 17.14 -13.18 -6.01
CA ILE A 61 16.40 -12.95 -7.24
C ILE A 61 16.03 -11.46 -7.36
N LEU A 62 15.59 -10.81 -6.28
CA LEU A 62 15.32 -9.36 -6.26
C LEU A 62 16.54 -8.55 -6.71
N ASN A 63 17.72 -8.91 -6.21
CA ASN A 63 18.98 -8.26 -6.60
C ASN A 63 19.31 -8.50 -8.08
N ARG A 64 19.12 -9.73 -8.58
CA ARG A 64 19.35 -10.08 -9.99
C ARG A 64 18.44 -9.30 -10.94
N ILE A 65 17.17 -9.11 -10.59
CA ILE A 65 16.22 -8.32 -11.39
C ILE A 65 16.34 -6.81 -11.13
N LYS A 66 17.33 -6.38 -10.34
CA LYS A 66 17.58 -4.97 -9.96
C LYS A 66 16.35 -4.29 -9.34
N LYS A 67 15.55 -5.06 -8.60
CA LYS A 67 14.43 -4.51 -7.85
C LYS A 67 14.97 -3.93 -6.54
N ASP A 68 14.95 -2.60 -6.45
CA ASP A 68 15.46 -1.86 -5.29
C ASP A 68 14.52 -1.97 -4.08
N ILE A 69 14.51 -3.15 -3.46
CA ILE A 69 13.71 -3.49 -2.28
C ILE A 69 14.35 -4.64 -1.49
N THR A 70 14.21 -4.61 -0.16
CA THR A 70 14.62 -5.72 0.71
C THR A 70 13.44 -6.52 1.23
N ILE A 71 13.62 -7.81 1.48
CA ILE A 71 12.60 -8.68 2.10
C ILE A 71 12.18 -8.13 3.48
N GLU A 72 13.09 -7.51 4.21
CA GLU A 72 12.81 -6.86 5.50
C GLU A 72 11.80 -5.72 5.33
N LYS A 73 12.02 -4.81 4.36
CA LYS A 73 11.07 -3.73 4.05
C LYS A 73 9.71 -4.27 3.60
N VAL A 74 9.69 -5.39 2.88
CA VAL A 74 8.43 -6.07 2.53
C VAL A 74 7.72 -6.50 3.82
N LYS A 75 8.39 -7.24 4.71
CA LYS A 75 7.80 -7.70 5.98
C LYS A 75 7.28 -6.53 6.83
N GLU A 76 8.05 -5.45 6.94
CA GLU A 76 7.64 -4.24 7.66
C GLU A 76 6.38 -3.60 7.06
N GLY A 77 6.33 -3.45 5.73
CA GLY A 77 5.15 -2.89 5.06
C GLY A 77 3.89 -3.74 5.23
N PHE A 78 4.01 -5.06 5.16
CA PHE A 78 2.91 -5.98 5.44
C PHE A 78 2.45 -5.91 6.90
N LYS A 79 3.40 -5.87 7.84
CA LYS A 79 3.11 -5.73 9.29
C LYS A 79 2.35 -4.44 9.57
N LEU A 80 2.86 -3.31 9.07
CA LEU A 80 2.22 -2.00 9.25
C LEU A 80 0.81 -1.97 8.66
N THR A 81 0.62 -2.53 7.47
CA THR A 81 -0.70 -2.59 6.81
C THR A 81 -1.69 -3.41 7.63
N LYS A 82 -1.24 -4.53 8.20
CA LYS A 82 -2.05 -5.38 9.09
C LYS A 82 -2.43 -4.67 10.39
N GLU A 83 -1.52 -3.92 11.00
CA GLU A 83 -1.78 -3.14 12.21
C GLU A 83 -2.89 -2.09 12.01
N ILE A 84 -2.98 -1.51 10.82
CA ILE A 84 -4.06 -0.55 10.45
C ILE A 84 -5.38 -1.26 10.12
N GLY A 85 -5.40 -2.58 9.99
CA GLY A 85 -6.59 -3.35 9.66
C GLY A 85 -6.98 -3.29 8.18
N ILE A 86 -5.99 -3.17 7.28
CA ILE A 86 -6.16 -3.31 5.84
C ILE A 86 -5.68 -4.71 5.42
N ASN A 87 -6.44 -5.41 4.58
CA ASN A 87 -6.04 -6.72 4.07
C ASN A 87 -4.87 -6.57 3.09
N THR A 88 -4.00 -7.58 3.02
CA THR A 88 -2.86 -7.58 2.09
C THR A 88 -2.95 -8.75 1.13
N HIS A 89 -2.56 -8.51 -0.12
CA HIS A 89 -2.38 -9.52 -1.15
C HIS A 89 -0.98 -9.36 -1.73
N ALA A 90 -0.15 -10.39 -1.60
CA ALA A 90 1.18 -10.42 -2.20
C ALA A 90 1.08 -10.87 -3.65
N HIS A 91 1.54 -10.04 -4.58
CA HIS A 91 1.80 -10.45 -5.95
C HIS A 91 3.25 -10.94 -6.02
N ILE A 92 3.41 -12.25 -6.24
CA ILE A 92 4.69 -12.95 -6.32
C ILE A 92 4.83 -13.48 -7.73
#